data_AF-A0A7H9AP70-F1
#
_entry.id   AF-A0A7H9AP70-F1
#
_cell.length_a   1.000
_cell.length_b   1.000
_cell.length_c   1.000
_cell.angle_alpha   90.00
_cell.angle_beta   90.00
_cell.angle_gamma   90.00
#
_symmetry.space_group_name_H-M   'P 1'
#
loop_
_entity.id
_entity.type
_entity.pdbx_description
1 polymer ?
#
loop_
_entity_poly.entity_id
_entity_poly.type
_entity_poly.pdbx_seq_one_letter_code
_entity_poly.pdbx_strand_id
1 'polypeptide(L)' 'MKNLLLIKNIYLEAFKNLGNAIVKNYFKVFSWFCFVSFLIVLYAFIFRLATGFAFD' A
#
# COMPACT_ATOMS: atom_id res chain seq x y z
N MET A 1 38.70 -1.08 12.26
CA MET A 1 38.22 -0.01 11.36
C MET A 1 37.88 -0.48 9.94
N LYS A 2 38.69 -1.34 9.29
CA LYS A 2 38.40 -1.88 7.94
C LYS A 2 37.09 -2.67 7.83
N ASN A 3 36.82 -3.58 8.77
CA ASN A 3 35.62 -4.42 8.73
C ASN A 3 34.32 -3.65 8.97
N LEU A 4 34.37 -2.63 9.83
CA LEU A 4 33.20 -1.80 10.14
C LEU A 4 32.78 -0.94 8.94
N LEU A 5 33.75 -0.42 8.18
CA LEU A 5 33.51 0.28 6.92
C LEU A 5 32.93 -0.65 5.84
N LEU A 6 33.43 -1.88 5.76
CA LEU A 6 32.92 -2.90 4.84
C LEU A 6 31.46 -3.24 5.10
N ILE A 7 31.11 -3.51 6.37
CA ILE A 7 29.73 -3.82 6.77
C ILE A 7 28.80 -2.62 6.47
N LYS A 8 29.24 -1.39 6.77
CA LYS A 8 28.48 -0.17 6.48
C LYS A 8 28.21 0.00 4.99
N ASN A 9 29.20 -0.26 4.13
CA ASN A 9 29.03 -0.15 2.69
C ASN A 9 28.07 -1.20 2.14
N ILE A 10 28.21 -2.46 2.58
CA ILE A 10 27.28 -3.54 2.18
C ILE A 10 25.85 -3.21 2.59
N TYR A 11 25.64 -2.70 3.80
CA TYR A 11 24.32 -2.29 4.27
C TYR A 11 23.76 -1.13 3.43
N LEU A 12 24.51 -0.04 3.27
CA LEU A 12 24.05 1.10 2.46
C LEU A 12 23.76 0.69 1.01
N GLU A 13 24.56 -0.17 0.41
CA GLU A 13 24.40 -0.64 -0.96
C GLU A 13 23.17 -1.54 -1.11
N ALA A 14 22.92 -2.43 -0.14
CA ALA A 14 21.72 -3.26 -0.10
C ALA A 14 20.42 -2.44 0.04
N PHE A 15 20.44 -1.35 0.82
CA PHE A 15 19.26 -0.51 1.06
C PHE A 15 19.12 0.69 0.11
N LYS A 16 20.16 1.04 -0.66
CA LYS A 16 20.17 2.19 -1.59
C LYS A 16 19.07 2.13 -2.65
N ASN A 17 18.70 0.94 -3.10
CA ASN A 17 17.67 0.73 -4.13
C ASN A 17 16.40 0.01 -3.63
N LEU A 18 16.41 -0.48 -2.39
CA LEU A 18 15.31 -1.31 -1.86
C LEU A 18 13.99 -0.52 -1.74
N GLY A 19 14.07 0.74 -1.33
CA GLY A 19 12.89 1.58 -1.10
C GLY A 19 12.27 2.14 -2.37
N ASN A 20 13.06 2.55 -3.37
CA ASN A 20 12.50 3.44 -4.40
C ASN A 20 11.63 2.72 -5.44
N ALA A 21 11.90 1.45 -5.75
CA ALA A 21 11.17 0.72 -6.79
C ALA A 21 10.05 -0.15 -6.20
N ILE A 22 10.39 -1.01 -5.24
CA ILE A 22 9.44 -1.98 -4.66
C ILE A 22 8.39 -1.25 -3.82
N VAL A 23 8.83 -0.39 -2.90
CA VAL A 23 7.92 0.27 -1.95
C VAL A 23 7.03 1.29 -2.65
N LYS A 24 7.58 2.05 -3.61
CA LYS A 24 6.79 3.00 -4.41
C LYS A 24 5.72 2.31 -5.28
N ASN A 25 6.09 1.21 -5.95
CA ASN A 25 5.13 0.49 -6.79
C ASN A 25 4.08 -0.26 -5.93
N TYR A 26 4.51 -0.87 -4.83
CA TYR A 26 3.62 -1.52 -3.86
C TYR A 26 2.61 -0.52 -3.30
N PHE A 27 3.06 0.63 -2.79
CA PHE A 27 2.15 1.66 -2.28
C PHE A 27 1.21 2.19 -3.36
N LYS A 28 1.67 2.32 -4.61
CA LYS A 28 0.79 2.74 -5.71
C LYS A 28 -0.34 1.74 -5.95
N VAL A 29 -0.03 0.45 -6.03
CA VAL A 29 -1.02 -0.62 -6.20
C VAL A 29 -1.96 -0.69 -4.99
N PHE A 30 -1.40 -0.60 -3.78
CA PHE A 30 -2.17 -0.63 -2.54
C PHE A 30 -3.13 0.56 -2.43
N SER A 31 -2.72 1.77 -2.80
CA SER A 31 -3.60 2.94 -2.83
C SER A 31 -4.76 2.76 -3.81
N TRP A 32 -4.52 2.20 -4.99
CA TRP A 32 -5.58 1.87 -5.94
C TRP A 32 -6.53 0.80 -5.39
N PHE A 33 -5.99 -0.24 -4.73
CA PHE A 33 -6.80 -1.27 -4.07
C PHE A 33 -7.71 -0.67 -2.99
N CYS A 34 -7.19 0.21 -2.13
CA CYS A 34 -7.99 0.90 -1.12
C CYS A 34 -9.06 1.79 -1.75
N PHE A 35 -8.73 2.52 -2.82
CA PHE A 35 -9.68 3.38 -3.52
C PHE A 35 -10.83 2.57 -4.14
N VAL A 36 -10.53 1.46 -4.81
CA VAL A 36 -11.54 0.54 -5.35
C VAL A 36 -12.41 -0.04 -4.23
N SER A 37 -11.81 -0.48 -3.13
CA SER A 37 -12.53 -1.03 -1.97
C SER A 37 -13.49 0.00 -1.37
N PHE A 38 -13.06 1.26 -1.28
CA PHE A 38 -13.90 2.36 -0.84
C PHE A 38 -15.09 2.58 -1.79
N LEU A 39 -14.88 2.56 -3.11
CA LEU A 39 -15.97 2.70 -4.09
C LEU A 39 -16.99 1.57 -3.99
N ILE A 40 -16.55 0.33 -3.74
CA ILE A 40 -17.45 -0.81 -3.55
C ILE A 40 -18.35 -0.58 -2.34
N VAL A 41 -17.78 -0.17 -1.20
CA VAL A 41 -18.55 0.14 0.01
C VAL A 41 -19.50 1.31 -0.23
N LEU A 42 -19.03 2.36 -0.91
CA LEU A 42 -19.86 3.52 -1.23
C LEU A 42 -21.04 3.13 -2.12
N TYR A 43 -20.81 2.29 -3.14
CA TYR A 43 -21.87 1.75 -3.98
C TYR A 43 -22.89 0.94 -3.16
N ALA A 44 -22.42 -0.01 -2.35
CA ALA A 44 -23.28 -0.83 -1.51
C ALA A 44 -24.12 0.02 -0.55
N PHE A 45 -23.52 1.08 0.01
CA PHE A 45 -24.19 2.05 0.87
C PHE A 45 -25.28 2.83 0.13
N ILE A 46 -24.97 3.38 -1.06
CA ILE A 46 -25.96 4.10 -1.89
C ILE A 46 -27.09 3.16 -2.32
N PHE A 47 -26.77 1.95 -2.76
CA PHE A 47 -27.76 0.94 -3.11
C PHE A 47 -28.73 0.72 -1.95
N ARG A 48 -28.18 0.55 -0.74
CA ARG A 48 -28.97 0.35 0.47
C ARG A 48 -29.83 1.54 0.85
N LEU A 49 -29.31 2.76 0.70
CA LEU A 49 -30.09 3.98 0.88
C LEU A 49 -31.26 4.06 -0.11
N ALA A 50 -31.04 3.67 -1.37
CA ALA A 50 -32.06 3.73 -2.41
C ALA A 50 -33.14 2.64 -2.29
N THR A 51 -32.76 1.42 -1.91
CA THR A 51 -33.68 0.27 -1.82
C THR A 51 -34.30 0.11 -0.43
N GLY A 52 -33.91 0.95 0.53
CA GLY A 52 -34.29 0.82 1.93
C GLY A 52 -33.54 -0.29 2.65
N PHE A 53 -33.62 -0.25 3.99
CA PHE A 53 -33.02 -1.26 4.85
C PHE A 53 -34.02 -2.36 5.23
N ALA A 54 -33.88 -3.56 4.66
CA ALA A 54 -34.36 -4.83 5.21
C ALA A 54 -33.67 -5.08 6.56
N PHE A 55 -34.21 -4.47 7.61
CA PHE A 55 -33.98 -4.82 9.00
C PHE A 55 -35.05 -5.87 9.36
N ASP A 56 -34.87 -7.10 8.89
CA ASP A 56 -35.54 -8.25 9.50
C ASP A 56 -34.68 -8.76 10.66
#